data_AF-A0AAJ5VV26-F1
#
_entry.id   AF-A0AAJ5VV26-F1
#
_cell.length_a   1.000
_cell.length_b   1.000
_cell.length_c   1.000
_cell.angle_alpha   90.00
_cell.angle_beta   90.00
_cell.angle_gamma   90.00
#
_symmetry.space_group_name_H-M   'P 1'
#
loop_
_entity.id
_entity.type
_entity.pdbx_description
1 polymer ?
#
loop_
_entity_poly.entity_id
_entity_poly.type
_entity_poly.pdbx_seq_one_letter_code
_entity_poly.pdbx_strand_id
1 'polypeptide(L)'
;MIRNLNIILIFTSVLMLSGVYALKFSIENTASERTALISQISDQEGQISLLKADEAVLSQPGYIEPIVRRHELALAIAPVKQEQFGSFAELPMRPVRQQAPNSAAMDELFLALESGIDPIDAILELEGIE
;
A
#
# COMPACT_ATOMS: atom_id res chain seq x y z
N MET A 1 10.94 63.61 -16.26
CA MET A 1 11.39 62.21 -16.06
C MET A 1 11.15 61.73 -14.63
N ILE A 2 11.62 62.44 -13.58
CA ILE A 2 11.36 62.07 -12.16
C ILE A 2 9.88 61.86 -11.83
N ARG A 3 8.99 62.72 -12.37
CA ARG A 3 7.55 62.64 -12.09
C ARG A 3 6.91 61.36 -12.63
N ASN A 4 7.31 60.92 -13.83
CA ASN A 4 6.81 59.67 -14.42
C ASN A 4 7.36 58.45 -13.65
N LEU A 5 8.63 58.51 -13.23
CA LEU A 5 9.24 57.47 -12.42
C LEU A 5 8.52 57.32 -11.06
N ASN A 6 8.21 58.43 -10.40
CA ASN A 6 7.45 58.42 -9.13
C ASN A 6 6.04 57.84 -9.30
N ILE A 7 5.34 58.19 -10.39
CA ILE A 7 4.02 57.63 -10.68
C ILE A 7 4.11 56.12 -10.83
N ILE A 8 5.09 55.61 -11.60
CA ILE A 8 5.31 54.17 -11.74
C ILE A 8 5.58 53.53 -10.39
N LEU A 9 6.50 54.09 -9.59
CA LEU A 9 6.86 53.57 -8.27
C LEU A 9 5.66 53.47 -7.32
N ILE A 10 4.77 54.47 -7.33
CA ILE A 10 3.53 54.45 -6.53
C ILE A 10 2.63 53.30 -7.00
N PHE A 11 2.40 53.18 -8.31
CA PHE A 11 1.57 52.09 -8.85
C PHE A 11 2.15 50.71 -8.52
N THR A 12 3.46 50.52 -8.70
CA THR A 12 4.13 49.27 -8.37
C THR A 12 4.02 48.95 -6.88
N SER A 13 4.15 49.97 -6.01
CA SER A 13 4.03 49.79 -4.56
C SER A 13 2.62 49.39 -4.13
N VAL A 14 1.58 50.02 -4.72
CA VAL A 14 0.18 49.66 -4.48
C VAL A 14 -0.13 48.25 -4.98
N LEU A 15 0.38 47.88 -6.16
CA LEU A 15 0.22 46.53 -6.71
C LEU A 15 0.89 45.47 -5.81
N MET A 16 2.11 45.74 -5.34
CA MET A 16 2.81 44.85 -4.41
C MET A 16 2.05 44.69 -3.10
N LEU A 17 1.55 45.79 -2.52
CA LEU A 17 0.75 45.74 -1.29
C LEU A 17 -0.53 44.91 -1.48
N SER A 18 -1.25 45.14 -2.58
CA SER A 18 -2.46 44.38 -2.91
C SER A 18 -2.15 42.90 -3.15
N GLY A 19 -1.04 42.57 -3.81
CA GLY A 19 -0.61 41.21 -4.07
C GLY A 19 -0.31 40.43 -2.77
N VAL A 20 0.42 41.04 -1.85
CA VAL A 20 0.73 40.42 -0.54
C VAL A 20 -0.54 40.20 0.28
N TYR A 21 -1.48 41.16 0.27
CA TYR A 21 -2.76 41.01 0.96
C TYR A 21 -3.61 39.88 0.36
N ALA A 22 -3.73 39.82 -0.97
CA ALA A 22 -4.44 38.76 -1.66
C ALA A 22 -3.83 37.38 -1.37
N LEU A 23 -2.50 37.28 -1.35
CA LEU A 23 -1.81 36.04 -1.02
C LEU A 23 -2.08 35.60 0.42
N LYS A 24 -2.01 36.52 1.39
CA LYS A 24 -2.34 36.23 2.80
C LYS A 24 -3.77 35.68 2.92
N PHE A 25 -4.73 36.33 2.29
CA PHE A 25 -6.13 35.91 2.32
C PHE A 25 -6.33 34.53 1.67
N SER A 26 -5.67 34.27 0.54
CA SER A 26 -5.72 32.97 -0.12
C SER A 26 -5.17 31.85 0.77
N ILE A 27 -4.07 32.08 1.48
CA ILE A 27 -3.48 31.08 2.39
C ILE A 27 -4.44 30.77 3.54
N GLU A 28 -5.06 31.81 4.11
CA GLU A 28 -5.97 31.66 5.24
C GLU A 28 -7.26 30.93 4.85
N ASN A 29 -7.78 31.20 3.64
CA ASN A 29 -8.91 30.45 3.08
C ASN A 29 -8.56 28.97 2.86
N THR A 30 -7.41 28.67 2.24
CA THR A 30 -6.95 27.29 2.03
C THR A 30 -6.73 26.55 3.35
N ALA A 31 -6.22 27.23 4.38
CA ALA A 31 -6.04 26.63 5.71
C ALA A 31 -7.38 26.29 6.37
N SER A 32 -8.39 27.16 6.21
CA SER A 32 -9.75 26.92 6.70
C SER A 32 -10.40 25.74 5.98
N GLU A 33 -10.33 25.69 4.66
CA GLU A 33 -10.85 24.58 3.84
C GLU A 33 -10.18 23.25 4.21
N ARG A 34 -8.84 23.25 4.37
CA ARG A 34 -8.11 22.07 4.82
C ARG A 34 -8.60 21.57 6.17
N THR A 35 -8.83 22.47 7.11
CA THR A 35 -9.33 22.11 8.45
C THR A 35 -10.73 21.52 8.38
N ALA A 36 -11.61 22.10 7.57
CA ALA A 36 -12.96 21.58 7.34
C ALA A 36 -12.94 20.18 6.73
N LEU A 37 -12.08 19.95 5.72
CA LEU A 37 -11.89 18.63 5.11
C LEU A 37 -11.37 17.59 6.10
N ILE A 38 -10.41 17.94 6.95
CA ILE A 38 -9.89 17.03 7.99
C ILE A 38 -11.00 16.63 8.96
N SER A 39 -11.83 17.59 9.39
CA SER A 39 -12.98 17.28 10.24
C SER A 39 -13.95 16.32 9.56
N GLN A 40 -14.26 16.57 8.28
CA GLN A 40 -15.15 15.71 7.51
C GLN A 40 -14.61 14.29 7.34
N ILE A 41 -13.30 14.15 7.08
CA ILE A 41 -12.62 12.85 6.99
C ILE A 41 -12.72 12.12 8.33
N SER A 42 -12.43 12.79 9.45
CA SER A 42 -12.52 12.20 10.78
C SER A 42 -13.94 11.70 11.09
N ASP A 43 -14.97 12.45 10.72
CA ASP A 43 -16.36 12.05 10.91
C ASP A 43 -16.71 10.82 10.06
N GLN A 44 -16.24 10.78 8.80
CA GLN A 44 -16.44 9.65 7.89
C GLN A 44 -15.70 8.39 8.35
N GLU A 45 -14.47 8.52 8.84
CA GLU A 45 -13.71 7.41 9.41
C GLU A 45 -14.43 6.81 10.62
N GLY A 46 -15.03 7.65 11.47
CA GLY A 46 -15.90 7.20 12.57
C GLY A 46 -17.10 6.39 12.07
N GLN A 47 -17.79 6.86 11.03
CA GLN A 47 -18.91 6.13 10.42
C GLN A 47 -18.49 4.79 9.81
N ILE A 48 -17.35 4.75 9.12
CA ILE A 48 -16.79 3.52 8.57
C ILE A 48 -16.45 2.55 9.69
N SER A 49 -15.89 3.03 10.80
CA SER A 49 -15.57 2.18 11.95
C SER A 49 -16.82 1.55 12.56
N LEU A 50 -17.92 2.30 12.64
CA LEU A 50 -19.21 1.76 13.08
C LEU A 50 -19.73 0.69 12.12
N LEU A 51 -19.72 0.96 10.82
CA LEU A 51 -20.18 0.00 9.82
C LEU A 51 -19.36 -1.31 9.83
N LYS A 52 -18.04 -1.20 10.02
CA LYS A 52 -17.16 -2.37 10.18
C LYS A 52 -17.48 -3.18 11.43
N ALA A 53 -17.90 -2.53 12.52
CA ALA A 53 -18.32 -3.22 13.72
C ALA A 53 -19.60 -4.02 13.46
N ASP A 54 -20.57 -3.42 12.76
CA ASP A 54 -21.81 -4.11 12.37
C ASP A 54 -21.53 -5.28 11.42
N GLU A 55 -20.68 -5.07 10.41
CA GLU A 55 -20.22 -6.14 9.51
C GLU A 55 -19.56 -7.28 10.29
N ALA A 56 -18.71 -6.97 11.26
CA ALA A 56 -18.04 -7.96 12.10
C ALA A 56 -19.02 -8.75 12.99
N VAL A 57 -20.20 -8.21 13.30
CA VAL A 57 -21.27 -8.93 14.01
C VAL A 57 -22.07 -9.80 13.03
N LEU A 58 -22.47 -9.24 11.89
CA LEU A 58 -23.29 -9.93 10.89
C LEU A 58 -22.56 -11.06 10.17
N SER A 59 -21.23 -10.97 10.08
CA SER A 59 -20.38 -12.00 9.47
C SER A 59 -20.06 -13.17 10.42
N GLN A 60 -20.48 -13.11 11.69
CA GLN A 60 -20.19 -14.18 12.64
C GLN A 60 -20.93 -15.47 12.25
N PRO A 61 -20.30 -16.65 12.42
CA PRO A 61 -20.96 -17.92 12.15
C PRO A 61 -22.28 -18.07 12.92
N GLY A 62 -22.35 -17.58 14.17
CA GLY A 62 -23.58 -17.62 14.96
C GLY A 62 -24.75 -16.82 14.37
N TYR A 63 -24.46 -15.79 13.57
CA TYR A 63 -25.48 -14.99 12.88
C TYR A 63 -25.84 -15.57 11.50
N ILE A 64 -24.86 -16.12 10.78
CA ILE A 64 -25.05 -16.68 9.43
C ILE A 64 -25.67 -18.09 9.46
N GLU A 65 -25.23 -18.95 10.36
CA GLU A 65 -25.62 -20.37 10.45
C GLU A 65 -27.15 -20.57 10.49
N PRO A 66 -27.95 -19.81 11.27
CA PRO A 66 -29.40 -19.96 11.29
C PRO A 66 -30.06 -19.55 9.95
N ILE A 67 -29.49 -18.58 9.23
CA ILE A 67 -29.99 -18.10 7.94
C ILE A 67 -29.73 -19.16 6.87
N VAL A 68 -28.52 -19.71 6.83
CA VAL A 68 -28.14 -20.80 5.92
C VAL A 68 -29.04 -22.01 6.15
N ARG A 69 -29.26 -22.39 7.41
CA ARG A 69 -30.15 -23.51 7.75
C ARG A 69 -31.60 -23.28 7.33
N ARG A 70 -32.12 -22.06 7.46
CA ARG A 70 -33.49 -21.72 7.04
C ARG A 70 -33.68 -21.83 5.53
N HIS A 71 -32.65 -21.51 4.76
CA HIS A 71 -32.72 -21.42 3.30
C HIS A 71 -31.89 -22.49 2.60
N GLU A 72 -31.60 -23.61 3.28
CA GLU A 72 -30.74 -24.69 2.79
C GLU A 72 -31.15 -25.19 1.39
N LEU A 73 -32.45 -25.36 1.14
CA LEU A 73 -33.00 -25.79 -0.16
C LEU A 73 -32.74 -24.79 -1.29
N ALA A 74 -32.68 -23.49 -0.98
CA ALA A 74 -32.48 -22.43 -1.98
C ALA A 74 -31.00 -22.13 -2.22
N LEU A 75 -30.18 -22.18 -1.16
CA LEU A 75 -28.74 -21.92 -1.25
C LEU A 75 -27.96 -23.13 -1.78
N ALA A 76 -28.40 -24.36 -1.49
CA ALA A 76 -27.70 -25.60 -1.85
C ALA A 76 -26.21 -25.61 -1.43
N ILE A 77 -25.90 -24.97 -0.29
CA ILE A 77 -24.55 -24.90 0.28
C ILE A 77 -24.49 -25.87 1.46
N ALA A 78 -23.44 -26.68 1.52
CA ALA A 78 -23.14 -27.57 2.63
C ALA A 78 -21.75 -27.26 3.20
N PRO A 79 -21.48 -27.58 4.48
CA PRO A 79 -20.13 -27.54 5.01
C PRO A 79 -19.18 -28.36 4.14
N VAL A 80 -17.98 -27.83 3.92
CA VAL A 80 -16.94 -28.55 3.18
C VAL A 80 -16.57 -29.83 3.90
N LYS A 81 -16.49 -30.93 3.15
CA LYS A 81 -16.05 -32.22 3.66
C LYS A 81 -14.54 -32.38 3.49
N GLN A 82 -13.94 -33.23 4.32
CA GLN A 82 -12.49 -33.46 4.30
C GLN A 82 -11.99 -33.94 2.94
N GLU A 83 -12.79 -34.73 2.21
CA GLU A 83 -12.42 -35.28 0.91
C GLU A 83 -12.35 -34.22 -0.21
N GLN A 84 -12.84 -33.00 0.04
CA GLN A 84 -12.75 -31.88 -0.90
C GLN A 84 -11.43 -31.12 -0.79
N PHE A 85 -10.65 -31.36 0.28
CA PHE A 85 -9.30 -30.85 0.41
C PHE A 85 -8.33 -31.83 -0.27
N GLY A 86 -7.48 -31.32 -1.15
CA GLY A 86 -6.49 -32.14 -1.85
C GLY A 86 -5.44 -32.71 -0.89
N SER A 87 -4.95 -33.90 -1.20
CA SER A 87 -3.85 -34.52 -0.47
C SER A 87 -2.50 -33.91 -0.89
N PHE A 88 -1.51 -33.93 0.00
CA PHE A 88 -0.13 -33.58 -0.36
C PHE A 88 0.41 -34.42 -1.54
N ALA A 89 -0.08 -35.65 -1.70
CA ALA A 89 0.28 -36.51 -2.82
C ALA A 89 -0.28 -36.04 -4.18
N GLU A 90 -1.30 -35.19 -4.18
CA GLU A 90 -1.95 -34.62 -5.36
C GLU A 90 -1.35 -33.29 -5.77
N LEU A 91 -0.44 -32.73 -4.95
CA LEU A 91 0.28 -31.53 -5.31
C LEU A 91 1.16 -31.81 -6.54
N PRO A 92 0.98 -31.07 -7.64
CA PRO A 92 1.84 -31.22 -8.80
C PRO A 92 3.28 -30.90 -8.38
N MET A 93 4.23 -31.71 -8.84
CA MET A 93 5.64 -31.37 -8.68
C MET A 93 5.89 -29.99 -9.29
N ARG A 94 6.72 -29.18 -8.61
CA ARG A 94 7.13 -27.88 -9.11
C ARG A 94 7.58 -28.05 -10.56
N PRO A 95 7.01 -27.31 -11.53
CA PRO A 95 7.41 -27.44 -12.91
C PRO A 95 8.91 -27.16 -12.99
N VAL A 96 9.64 -28.01 -13.71
CA VAL A 96 11.01 -27.72 -14.09
C VAL A 96 10.92 -26.47 -14.96
N ARG A 97 11.20 -25.29 -14.38
CA ARG A 97 11.50 -24.12 -15.21
C ARG A 97 12.60 -24.61 -16.17
N GLN A 98 12.44 -24.35 -17.46
CA GLN A 98 13.30 -24.88 -18.53
C GLN A 98 14.79 -24.52 -18.37
N GLN A 99 15.16 -23.74 -17.36
CA GLN A 99 16.53 -23.76 -16.83
C GLN A 99 16.77 -25.07 -16.09
N ALA A 100 17.42 -26.02 -16.78
CA ALA A 100 18.22 -27.02 -16.09
C ALA A 100 19.01 -26.35 -14.96
N PRO A 101 19.26 -27.04 -13.82
CA PRO A 101 20.18 -26.53 -12.80
C PRO A 101 21.41 -25.98 -13.52
N ASN A 102 21.80 -24.73 -13.24
CA ASN A 102 22.92 -24.09 -13.92
C ASN A 102 24.21 -24.82 -13.52
N SER A 103 24.48 -25.93 -14.21
CA SER A 103 25.56 -26.85 -13.88
C SER A 103 26.89 -26.14 -14.01
N ALA A 104 27.03 -25.22 -14.96
CA ALA A 104 28.20 -24.36 -15.09
C ALA A 104 28.45 -23.52 -13.83
N ALA A 105 27.41 -22.85 -13.30
CA ALA A 105 27.55 -22.10 -12.04
C ALA A 105 27.83 -22.99 -10.83
N MET A 106 27.29 -24.22 -10.81
CA MET A 106 27.59 -25.19 -9.75
C MET A 106 29.02 -25.72 -9.85
N ASP A 107 29.50 -26.00 -11.06
CA ASP A 107 30.87 -26.46 -11.32
C ASP A 107 31.89 -25.37 -10.98
N GLU A 108 31.59 -24.11 -11.31
CA GLU A 108 32.39 -22.94 -10.89
C GLU A 108 32.43 -22.78 -9.37
N LEU A 109 31.28 -22.94 -8.70
CA LEU A 109 31.20 -22.93 -7.24
C LEU A 109 32.08 -24.04 -6.63
N PHE A 110 31.98 -25.26 -7.14
CA PHE A 110 32.76 -26.40 -6.63
C PHE A 110 34.25 -26.22 -6.87
N LEU A 111 34.65 -25.68 -8.02
CA LEU A 111 36.05 -25.38 -8.32
C LEU A 111 36.62 -24.30 -7.39
N ALA A 112 35.83 -23.25 -7.10
CA ALA A 112 36.23 -22.19 -6.17
C ALA A 112 36.44 -22.75 -4.75
N LEU A 113 35.49 -23.56 -4.26
CA LEU A 113 35.58 -24.25 -2.97
C LEU A 113 36.79 -25.18 -2.90
N GLU A 114 37.08 -25.94 -3.96
CA GLU A 114 38.23 -26.84 -4.02
C GLU A 114 39.57 -26.08 -4.06
N SER A 115 39.59 -24.88 -4.66
CA SER A 115 40.74 -23.97 -4.62
C SER A 115 40.92 -23.25 -3.27
N GLY A 116 40.04 -23.50 -2.29
CA GLY A 116 40.09 -22.92 -0.96
C GLY A 116 39.61 -21.46 -0.88
N ILE A 117 38.89 -20.99 -1.89
CA ILE A 117 38.27 -19.66 -1.92
C ILE A 117 36.81 -19.83 -1.46
N ASP A 118 36.44 -19.25 -0.32
CA ASP A 118 35.03 -19.24 0.10
C ASP A 118 34.28 -18.17 -0.71
N PRO A 119 33.31 -18.55 -1.57
CA PRO A 119 32.56 -17.59 -2.36
C PRO A 119 31.67 -16.67 -1.51
N ILE A 120 31.45 -16.97 -0.22
CA ILE A 120 30.67 -16.11 0.69
C ILE A 120 31.48 -14.87 1.11
N ASP A 121 32.80 -14.98 1.27
CA ASP A 121 33.66 -13.85 1.66
C ASP A 121 33.59 -12.70 0.64
N ALA A 122 33.55 -13.05 -0.65
CA ALA A 122 33.40 -12.08 -1.74
C ALA A 122 32.03 -11.39 -1.76
N ILE A 123 30.98 -12.04 -1.23
CA ILE A 123 29.63 -11.46 -1.12
C ILE A 123 29.54 -10.56 0.12
N LEU A 124 30.16 -10.98 1.23
CA LEU A 124 30.26 -10.20 2.47
C LEU A 124 31.03 -8.88 2.27
N GLU A 125 32.14 -8.91 1.53
CA GLU A 125 32.88 -7.69 1.14
C GLU A 125 32.03 -6.75 0.25
N LEU A 126 31.19 -7.30 -0.63
CA LEU A 126 30.33 -6.53 -1.54
C LEU A 126 29.14 -5.87 -0.82
N GLU A 127 28.61 -6.52 0.21
CA GLU A 127 27.57 -5.97 1.09
C GLU A 127 28.14 -5.11 2.24
N GLY A 128 29.47 -5.00 2.35
CA GLY A 128 30.16 -4.14 3.30
C GLY A 128 30.10 -4.64 4.75
N ILE A 129 29.96 -5.95 4.93
CA ILE A 129 29.91 -6.61 6.23
C ILE A 129 31.22 -7.40 6.38
N GLU A 130 32.15 -6.88 7.18
CA GLU A 130 33.35 -7.64 7.60
C GLU A 130 33.00 -8.79 8.57
#